data_AF-A0AAU5LJL0-F1
#
_entry.id   AF-A0AAU5LJL0-F1
#
_cell.length_a   1.000
_cell.length_b   1.000
_cell.length_c   1.000
_cell.angle_alpha   90.00
_cell.angle_beta   90.00
_cell.angle_gamma   90.00
#
_symmetry.space_group_name_H-M   'P 1'
#
loop_
_entity.id
_entity.type
_entity.pdbx_description
1 polymer ?
#
loop_
_entity_poly.entity_id
_entity_poly.type
_entity_poly.pdbx_seq_one_letter_code
_entity_poly.pdbx_strand_id
1 'polypeptide(L)'
;MTAISSAADLWRDLCKTKKLRLRGYDQDLAETVRAAFELTAREEIAAGLTRVEATAEALVRVMLMSLHSFTEMLTDLLELYARIGSDTGTGDNLRIVYEFQQDQRLDLLLSNFREEVQRTVTRLESVLSVQLTTENPRFPFVDRAGISLVPAELRDWVDQYVDGESWPITIPSPPQTGIADLDQSTDEAMEVFRSVLGRARMLSSGRADLARLRGLSLSSPSGLRAESSSDVQALWMLVSEYWLPECVVGLHRALAVENVEDLAPDLLGALKDWLSALPTRLRQAEVRREVLESILSLPTWGLRHELYAAWVITEIDSALDHRLRFRVDQGRLAFPFHETLIATLPCDSTTLELWAEVRSPLDNPSGKSRTKNIQPDYRFLDSGATDRASGTPLAIEVKQYLKAANKTHGQALADYTAGLPNAVVILAAYGPLGRTVKRYVADENRDRAITVADLRPSRPTESTTFRQAIIDALPPAPPPPEHEPTSMRLTGKVLLVTLQWNTGVHDLDIHALVTGPHGHTHIFYDDPDSEHVELLEDGFDGGPETLRIKLSSDWATINVSVEVYPPCTDDADVLSAAAPILMLTGATETHILEPAREADGDTWNAFSLHADGTIVLHDSVS
;
A
#
# COMPACT_ATOMS: atom_id res chain seq x y z
N MET A 1 28.98 25.87 14.39
CA MET A 1 29.31 24.78 13.45
C MET A 1 29.68 25.44 12.13
N THR A 2 30.80 25.07 11.52
CA THR A 2 31.20 25.56 10.19
C THR A 2 30.12 25.15 9.18
N ALA A 3 29.59 26.10 8.42
CA ALA A 3 28.64 25.81 7.34
C ALA A 3 29.35 24.92 6.31
N ILE A 4 28.87 23.69 6.13
CA ILE A 4 29.37 22.78 5.11
C ILE A 4 28.79 23.26 3.77
N SER A 5 29.61 23.92 2.95
CA SER A 5 29.19 24.46 1.66
C SER A 5 29.44 23.51 0.48
N SER A 6 30.41 22.58 0.60
CA SER A 6 30.78 21.66 -0.49
C SER A 6 30.18 20.27 -0.33
N ALA A 7 29.83 19.63 -1.46
CA ALA A 7 29.38 18.24 -1.48
C ALA A 7 30.42 17.28 -0.91
N ALA A 8 31.70 17.52 -1.21
CA ALA A 8 32.79 16.68 -0.75
C ALA A 8 32.95 16.68 0.78
N ASP A 9 32.81 17.85 1.42
CA ASP A 9 32.88 17.97 2.87
C ASP A 9 31.69 17.28 3.54
N LEU A 10 30.48 17.45 2.98
CA LEU A 10 29.28 16.76 3.46
C LEU A 10 29.43 15.23 3.34
N TRP A 11 29.86 14.75 2.18
CA TRP A 11 30.08 13.32 1.94
C TRP A 11 31.07 12.72 2.94
N ARG A 12 32.21 13.39 3.15
CA ARG A 12 33.22 12.95 4.14
C ARG A 12 32.65 12.95 5.55
N ASP A 13 31.87 13.95 5.92
CA ASP A 13 31.25 14.04 7.23
C ASP A 13 30.22 12.92 7.48
N LEU A 14 29.35 12.64 6.52
CA LEU A 14 28.38 11.53 6.59
C LEU A 14 29.07 10.16 6.71
N CYS A 15 30.18 9.95 5.99
CA CYS A 15 31.00 8.75 6.12
C CYS A 15 31.70 8.68 7.49
N LYS A 16 32.29 9.79 7.95
CA LYS A 16 33.02 9.87 9.22
C LYS A 16 32.11 9.63 10.42
N THR A 17 30.89 10.17 10.38
CA THR A 17 29.86 9.98 11.41
C THR A 17 29.17 8.61 11.33
N LYS A 18 29.56 7.76 10.37
CA LYS A 18 28.97 6.43 10.11
C LYS A 18 27.47 6.45 9.81
N LYS A 19 26.93 7.61 9.41
CA LYS A 19 25.60 7.74 8.80
C LYS A 19 25.58 7.12 7.40
N LEU A 20 26.74 7.10 6.72
CA LEU A 20 27.00 6.31 5.53
C LEU A 20 28.02 5.19 5.80
N ARG A 21 27.68 3.98 5.39
CA ARG A 21 28.40 2.72 5.55
C ARG A 21 28.69 2.12 4.17
N LEU A 22 29.65 2.72 3.47
CA LEU A 22 30.01 2.37 2.09
C LEU A 22 30.57 0.95 1.87
N ARG A 23 31.01 0.27 2.94
CA ARG A 23 31.55 -1.11 2.89
C ARG A 23 30.48 -2.15 3.20
N GLY A 24 29.23 -1.87 2.84
CA GLY A 24 28.08 -2.71 3.14
C GLY A 24 26.81 -2.05 2.65
N TYR A 25 25.98 -1.60 3.60
CA TYR A 25 24.62 -1.14 3.35
C TYR A 25 24.52 -0.04 2.27
N ASP A 26 25.29 1.04 2.38
CA ASP A 26 25.13 2.28 1.59
C ASP A 26 25.92 2.33 0.27
N GLN A 27 26.20 1.18 -0.32
CA GLN A 27 26.86 1.12 -1.63
C GLN A 27 25.94 1.56 -2.77
N ASP A 28 24.63 1.29 -2.67
CA ASP A 28 23.58 1.83 -3.58
C ASP A 28 23.66 3.34 -3.68
N LEU A 29 23.62 4.00 -2.54
CA LEU A 29 23.61 5.44 -2.43
C LEU A 29 24.88 6.05 -3.03
N ALA A 30 26.02 5.38 -2.84
CA ALA A 30 27.29 5.74 -3.45
C ALA A 30 27.29 5.57 -4.98
N GLU A 31 26.69 4.50 -5.50
CA GLU A 31 26.57 4.27 -6.94
C GLU A 31 25.61 5.28 -7.59
N THR A 32 24.50 5.62 -6.94
CA THR A 32 23.59 6.69 -7.40
C THR A 32 24.28 8.05 -7.43
N VAL A 33 25.04 8.40 -6.38
CA VAL A 33 25.83 9.64 -6.35
C VAL A 33 26.88 9.63 -7.47
N ARG A 34 27.52 8.50 -7.75
CA ARG A 34 28.47 8.44 -8.86
C ARG A 34 27.79 8.66 -10.21
N ALA A 35 26.66 8.01 -10.45
CA ALA A 35 25.92 8.16 -11.70
C ALA A 35 25.46 9.61 -11.90
N ALA A 36 24.84 10.21 -10.87
CA ALA A 36 24.29 11.56 -10.94
C ALA A 36 25.34 12.67 -11.16
N PHE A 37 26.57 12.47 -10.68
CA PHE A 37 27.67 13.42 -10.85
C PHE A 37 28.69 12.99 -11.91
N GLU A 38 28.36 11.98 -12.74
CA GLU A 38 29.22 11.44 -13.79
C GLU A 38 30.64 11.06 -13.28
N LEU A 39 30.67 10.45 -12.10
CA LEU A 39 31.90 10.03 -11.45
C LEU A 39 32.37 8.67 -11.94
N THR A 40 33.66 8.52 -12.16
CA THR A 40 34.25 7.23 -12.57
C THR A 40 34.15 6.19 -11.45
N ALA A 41 34.01 4.92 -11.80
CA ALA A 41 33.89 3.84 -10.80
C ALA A 41 35.12 3.70 -9.87
N ARG A 42 36.29 4.20 -10.29
CA ARG A 42 37.56 4.06 -9.56
C ARG A 42 37.94 5.29 -8.73
N GLU A 43 37.37 6.47 -9.00
CA GLU A 43 37.72 7.67 -8.24
C GLU A 43 37.08 7.66 -6.85
N GLU A 44 37.70 8.29 -5.86
CA GLU A 44 37.05 8.52 -4.57
C GLU A 44 35.89 9.52 -4.75
N ILE A 45 34.69 9.23 -4.22
CA ILE A 45 33.50 10.08 -4.42
C ILE A 45 33.77 11.52 -3.97
N ALA A 46 34.38 11.73 -2.81
CA ALA A 46 34.70 13.08 -2.34
C ALA A 46 35.64 13.84 -3.28
N ALA A 47 36.63 13.17 -3.88
CA ALA A 47 37.52 13.77 -4.86
C ALA A 47 36.81 14.10 -6.18
N GLY A 48 35.94 13.18 -6.65
CA GLY A 48 35.09 13.38 -7.81
C GLY A 48 34.13 14.57 -7.63
N LEU A 49 33.46 14.66 -6.48
CA LEU A 49 32.58 15.78 -6.12
C LEU A 49 33.33 17.13 -6.06
N THR A 50 34.58 17.14 -5.58
CA THR A 50 35.44 18.34 -5.66
C THR A 50 35.76 18.70 -7.10
N ARG A 51 36.08 17.72 -7.96
CA ARG A 51 36.42 17.93 -9.37
C ARG A 51 35.27 18.54 -10.17
N VAL A 52 34.03 18.11 -9.92
CA VAL A 52 32.83 18.66 -10.59
C VAL A 52 32.25 19.87 -9.88
N GLU A 53 32.95 20.40 -8.85
CA GLU A 53 32.53 21.56 -8.06
C GLU A 53 31.10 21.43 -7.49
N ALA A 54 30.70 20.21 -7.11
CA ALA A 54 29.35 19.94 -6.60
C ALA A 54 29.07 20.64 -5.26
N THR A 55 27.87 21.21 -5.15
CA THR A 55 27.40 21.87 -3.92
C THR A 55 26.83 20.84 -2.93
N ALA A 56 26.90 21.14 -1.63
CA ALA A 56 26.27 20.29 -0.61
C ALA A 56 24.78 20.08 -0.87
N GLU A 57 24.10 21.11 -1.37
CA GLU A 57 22.70 21.08 -1.77
C GLU A 57 22.43 20.06 -2.89
N ALA A 58 23.23 20.09 -3.96
CA ALA A 58 23.10 19.15 -5.07
C ALA A 58 23.28 17.70 -4.60
N LEU A 59 24.27 17.46 -3.71
CA LEU A 59 24.50 16.13 -3.16
C LEU A 59 23.30 15.64 -2.32
N VAL A 60 22.79 16.47 -1.42
CA VAL A 60 21.63 16.06 -0.61
C VAL A 60 20.41 15.81 -1.49
N ARG A 61 20.18 16.60 -2.54
CA ARG A 61 19.08 16.36 -3.48
C ARG A 61 19.18 14.98 -4.11
N VAL A 62 20.33 14.64 -4.69
CA VAL A 62 20.59 13.32 -5.29
C VAL A 62 20.37 12.21 -4.26
N MET A 63 20.86 12.39 -3.04
CA MET A 63 20.69 11.41 -1.97
C MET A 63 19.22 11.25 -1.59
N LEU A 64 18.47 12.33 -1.38
CA LEU A 64 17.05 12.26 -1.02
C LEU A 64 16.20 11.62 -2.13
N MET A 65 16.46 11.93 -3.41
CA MET A 65 15.76 11.25 -4.52
C MET A 65 15.96 9.73 -4.47
N SER A 66 17.17 9.28 -4.11
CA SER A 66 17.43 7.83 -3.98
C SER A 66 16.77 7.18 -2.75
N LEU A 67 16.26 7.97 -1.80
CA LEU A 67 15.50 7.48 -0.65
C LEU A 67 14.01 7.28 -0.96
N HIS A 68 13.53 7.72 -2.13
CA HIS A 68 12.10 7.66 -2.46
C HIS A 68 11.56 6.22 -2.41
N SER A 69 12.24 5.26 -3.06
CA SER A 69 11.81 3.86 -3.01
C SER A 69 11.90 3.24 -1.61
N PHE A 70 12.76 3.77 -0.73
CA PHE A 70 12.75 3.36 0.67
C PHE A 70 11.49 3.85 1.39
N THR A 71 11.07 5.10 1.15
CA THR A 71 9.83 5.62 1.75
C THR A 71 8.59 4.94 1.18
N GLU A 72 8.56 4.59 -0.11
CA GLU A 72 7.46 3.81 -0.69
C GLU A 72 7.36 2.43 -0.03
N MET A 73 8.48 1.71 0.16
CA MET A 73 8.47 0.42 0.87
C MET A 73 7.93 0.55 2.30
N LEU A 74 8.26 1.62 3.01
CA LEU A 74 7.75 1.87 4.36
C LEU A 74 6.24 2.12 4.37
N THR A 75 5.72 2.81 3.36
CA THR A 75 4.28 3.04 3.18
C THR A 75 3.54 1.73 2.91
N ASP A 76 4.02 0.91 1.98
CA ASP A 76 3.40 -0.39 1.67
C ASP A 76 3.39 -1.32 2.90
N LEU A 77 4.48 -1.31 3.68
CA LEU A 77 4.54 -2.06 4.93
C LEU A 77 3.55 -1.53 5.97
N LEU A 78 3.39 -0.21 6.07
CA LEU A 78 2.42 0.41 6.98
C LEU A 78 0.99 0.00 6.63
N GLU A 79 0.65 -0.02 5.34
CA GLU A 79 -0.66 -0.45 4.85
C GLU A 79 -0.94 -1.91 5.20
N LEU A 80 0.02 -2.79 4.91
CA LEU A 80 -0.07 -4.20 5.28
C LEU A 80 -0.30 -4.37 6.80
N TYR A 81 0.47 -3.65 7.62
CA TYR A 81 0.34 -3.77 9.08
C TYR A 81 -0.94 -3.15 9.63
N ALA A 82 -1.43 -2.06 9.04
CA ALA A 82 -2.71 -1.49 9.39
C ALA A 82 -3.86 -2.47 9.12
N ARG A 83 -3.84 -3.11 7.96
CA ARG A 83 -4.82 -4.16 7.61
C ARG A 83 -4.74 -5.34 8.58
N ILE A 84 -3.54 -5.88 8.82
CA ILE A 84 -3.35 -6.98 9.80
C ILE A 84 -3.84 -6.57 11.19
N GLY A 85 -3.57 -5.33 11.60
CA GLY A 85 -4.04 -4.78 12.87
C GLY A 85 -5.57 -4.80 12.96
N SER A 86 -6.25 -4.38 11.88
CA SER A 86 -7.70 -4.43 11.75
C SER A 86 -8.23 -5.86 11.78
N ASP A 87 -7.74 -6.74 10.90
CA ASP A 87 -8.18 -8.13 10.73
C ASP A 87 -8.05 -8.97 12.02
N THR A 88 -7.16 -8.57 12.93
CA THR A 88 -6.88 -9.28 14.19
C THR A 88 -7.45 -8.59 15.43
N GLY A 89 -8.15 -7.47 15.27
CA GLY A 89 -8.70 -6.68 16.38
C GLY A 89 -7.64 -6.04 17.28
N THR A 90 -6.38 -5.96 16.83
CA THR A 90 -5.28 -5.35 17.59
C THR A 90 -5.14 -3.86 17.30
N GLY A 91 -5.56 -3.43 16.10
CA GLY A 91 -5.45 -2.05 15.61
C GLY A 91 -4.03 -1.50 15.79
N ASP A 92 -3.93 -0.27 16.30
CA ASP A 92 -2.65 0.41 16.55
C ASP A 92 -1.80 -0.21 17.68
N ASN A 93 -2.32 -1.20 18.41
CA ASN A 93 -1.57 -1.98 19.41
C ASN A 93 -0.81 -3.17 18.81
N LEU A 94 -0.93 -3.43 17.51
CA LEU A 94 -0.14 -4.45 16.84
C LEU A 94 1.35 -4.20 17.04
N ARG A 95 2.06 -5.21 17.53
CA ARG A 95 3.51 -5.15 17.76
C ARG A 95 4.24 -5.85 16.62
N ILE A 96 5.05 -5.10 15.89
CA ILE A 96 5.83 -5.58 14.75
C ILE A 96 7.24 -5.88 15.24
N VAL A 97 7.70 -7.12 15.09
CA VAL A 97 9.03 -7.54 15.54
C VAL A 97 9.81 -8.19 14.42
N TYR A 98 10.96 -7.62 14.11
CA TYR A 98 11.94 -8.20 13.22
C TYR A 98 13.15 -8.67 14.01
N GLU A 99 13.58 -9.90 13.79
CA GLU A 99 14.81 -10.43 14.38
C GLU A 99 15.80 -10.71 13.25
N PHE A 100 16.84 -9.90 13.15
CA PHE A 100 17.84 -9.97 12.11
C PHE A 100 19.09 -10.72 12.57
N GLN A 101 20.02 -10.95 11.65
CA GLN A 101 21.33 -11.48 12.00
C GLN A 101 22.07 -10.52 12.96
N GLN A 102 22.97 -11.06 13.81
CA GLN A 102 23.87 -10.29 14.69
C GLN A 102 23.20 -9.55 15.86
N ASP A 103 22.20 -10.15 16.51
CA ASP A 103 21.49 -9.61 17.68
C ASP A 103 20.78 -8.26 17.43
N GLN A 104 20.55 -7.91 16.17
CA GLN A 104 19.78 -6.74 15.78
C GLN A 104 18.30 -7.09 15.80
N ARG A 105 17.52 -6.34 16.57
CA ARG A 105 16.06 -6.50 16.67
C ARG A 105 15.40 -5.15 16.49
N LEU A 106 14.38 -5.11 15.64
CA LEU A 106 13.45 -4.01 15.56
C LEU A 106 12.14 -4.45 16.19
N ASP A 107 11.62 -3.64 17.11
CA ASP A 107 10.43 -3.97 17.89
C ASP A 107 9.64 -2.69 18.13
N LEU A 108 8.54 -2.55 17.42
CA LEU A 108 7.76 -1.31 17.35
C LEU A 108 6.28 -1.62 17.46
N LEU A 109 5.52 -0.71 18.08
CA LEU A 109 4.07 -0.67 17.93
C LEU A 109 3.71 -0.08 16.57
N LEU A 110 2.59 -0.51 15.99
CA LEU A 110 2.08 0.01 14.72
C LEU A 110 1.88 1.53 14.77
N SER A 111 1.34 2.07 15.85
CA SER A 111 1.24 3.53 16.06
C SER A 111 2.59 4.26 15.95
N ASN A 112 3.64 3.73 16.56
CA ASN A 112 4.99 4.32 16.46
C ASN A 112 5.56 4.19 15.05
N PHE A 113 5.34 3.05 14.39
CA PHE A 113 5.75 2.85 13.01
C PHE A 113 5.04 3.83 12.08
N ARG A 114 3.71 3.99 12.21
CA ARG A 114 2.90 4.96 11.48
C ARG A 114 3.45 6.37 11.63
N GLU A 115 3.76 6.80 12.85
CA GLU A 115 4.32 8.12 13.09
C GLU A 115 5.72 8.28 12.45
N GLU A 116 6.57 7.25 12.53
CA GLU A 116 7.90 7.26 11.89
C GLU A 116 7.79 7.36 10.36
N VAL A 117 6.93 6.55 9.73
CA VAL A 117 6.70 6.58 8.28
C VAL A 117 6.16 7.94 7.86
N GLN A 118 5.08 8.42 8.50
CA GLN A 118 4.47 9.71 8.16
C GLN A 118 5.50 10.84 8.29
N ARG A 119 6.28 10.86 9.37
CA ARG A 119 7.31 11.87 9.59
C ARG A 119 8.42 11.80 8.54
N THR A 120 8.80 10.59 8.11
CA THR A 120 9.86 10.37 7.12
C THR A 120 9.40 10.82 5.74
N VAL A 121 8.21 10.39 5.31
CA VAL A 121 7.56 10.80 4.05
C VAL A 121 7.41 12.32 4.02
N THR A 122 6.78 12.90 5.04
CA THR A 122 6.58 14.35 5.18
C THR A 122 7.90 15.13 5.05
N ARG A 123 8.97 14.63 5.69
CA ARG A 123 10.28 15.28 5.62
C ARG A 123 10.90 15.19 4.23
N LEU A 124 10.81 14.03 3.59
CA LEU A 124 11.34 13.82 2.25
C LEU A 124 10.62 14.72 1.24
N GLU A 125 9.29 14.72 1.27
CA GLU A 125 8.43 15.55 0.42
C GLU A 125 8.66 17.05 0.66
N SER A 126 8.92 17.47 1.90
CA SER A 126 9.23 18.88 2.20
C SER A 126 10.49 19.39 1.47
N VAL A 127 11.44 18.51 1.16
CA VAL A 127 12.69 18.86 0.46
C VAL A 127 12.56 18.75 -1.05
N LEU A 128 11.75 17.81 -1.54
CA LEU A 128 11.42 17.65 -2.96
C LEU A 128 10.27 18.56 -3.42
N SER A 129 9.84 19.50 -2.57
CA SER A 129 8.70 20.36 -2.86
C SER A 129 8.98 21.30 -4.04
N VAL A 130 8.13 21.16 -5.06
CA VAL A 130 7.95 22.21 -6.07
C VAL A 130 7.35 23.41 -5.37
N GLN A 131 7.94 24.60 -5.56
CA GLN A 131 7.30 25.83 -5.13
C GLN A 131 6.08 26.04 -6.01
N LEU A 132 4.92 25.66 -5.48
CA LEU A 132 3.64 25.86 -6.14
C LEU A 132 3.34 27.34 -6.12
N THR A 133 3.22 27.92 -7.30
CA THR A 133 2.79 29.30 -7.48
C THR A 133 1.46 29.32 -8.20
N THR A 134 0.74 30.43 -8.09
CA THR A 134 -0.48 30.65 -8.87
C THR A 134 -0.21 30.78 -10.38
N GLU A 135 1.06 30.85 -10.78
CA GLU A 135 1.52 31.06 -12.16
C GLU A 135 2.24 29.82 -12.73
N ASN A 136 1.95 28.62 -12.21
CA ASN A 136 2.58 27.40 -12.71
C ASN A 136 2.35 27.25 -14.23
N PRO A 137 3.40 26.93 -15.03
CA PRO A 137 3.24 26.75 -16.46
C PRO A 137 2.25 25.61 -16.74
N ARG A 138 1.34 25.87 -17.68
CA ARG A 138 0.37 24.88 -18.14
C ARG A 138 1.12 23.64 -18.65
N PHE A 139 0.74 22.47 -18.15
CA PHE A 139 1.32 21.21 -18.60
C PHE A 139 0.97 20.96 -20.08
N PRO A 140 1.94 20.59 -20.93
CA PRO A 140 1.78 20.60 -22.39
C PRO A 140 0.77 19.58 -22.91
N PHE A 141 0.45 18.54 -22.13
CA PHE A 141 -0.41 17.43 -22.57
C PHE A 141 -1.84 17.50 -22.01
N VAL A 142 -2.24 18.64 -21.41
CA VAL A 142 -3.62 18.84 -20.96
C VAL A 142 -4.52 19.14 -22.16
N ASP A 143 -5.25 18.12 -22.60
CA ASP A 143 -6.26 18.20 -23.67
C ASP A 143 -7.55 18.89 -23.17
N ARG A 144 -8.28 19.55 -24.08
CA ARG A 144 -9.62 20.12 -23.82
C ARG A 144 -10.67 19.07 -23.48
N ALA A 145 -10.45 17.79 -23.82
CA ALA A 145 -11.34 16.72 -23.40
C ALA A 145 -11.30 16.46 -21.87
N GLY A 146 -10.26 16.96 -21.18
CA GLY A 146 -10.12 16.84 -19.73
C GLY A 146 -10.17 15.40 -19.22
N ILE A 147 -10.62 15.26 -17.97
CA ILE A 147 -10.87 13.98 -17.29
C ILE A 147 -12.07 13.20 -17.86
N SER A 148 -12.76 13.66 -18.91
CA SER A 148 -13.95 12.95 -19.44
C SER A 148 -13.62 11.68 -20.25
N LEU A 149 -12.35 11.44 -20.59
CA LEU A 149 -11.90 10.26 -21.35
C LEU A 149 -10.78 9.50 -20.62
N VAL A 150 -10.94 9.23 -19.32
CA VAL A 150 -9.91 8.57 -18.51
C VAL A 150 -9.59 7.18 -19.09
N PRO A 151 -8.30 6.86 -19.37
CA PRO A 151 -7.87 5.50 -19.66
C PRO A 151 -8.37 4.52 -18.59
N ALA A 152 -8.73 3.29 -18.97
CA ALA A 152 -9.37 2.36 -18.04
C ALA A 152 -8.49 2.08 -16.81
N GLU A 153 -7.18 1.99 -17.02
CA GLU A 153 -6.15 1.78 -16.01
C GLU A 153 -5.95 2.95 -15.04
N LEU A 154 -6.50 4.14 -15.35
CA LEU A 154 -6.42 5.32 -14.50
C LEU A 154 -7.74 5.63 -13.78
N ARG A 155 -8.82 4.91 -14.10
CA ARG A 155 -10.18 5.25 -13.66
C ARG A 155 -10.27 5.26 -12.13
N ASP A 156 -9.93 4.15 -11.50
CA ASP A 156 -9.99 4.01 -10.04
C ASP A 156 -9.16 5.08 -9.32
N TRP A 157 -7.99 5.42 -9.86
CA TRP A 157 -7.12 6.47 -9.30
C TRP A 157 -7.72 7.87 -9.46
N VAL A 158 -8.30 8.18 -10.62
CA VAL A 158 -8.97 9.46 -10.85
C VAL A 158 -10.20 9.57 -9.97
N ASP A 159 -11.00 8.52 -9.88
CA ASP A 159 -12.23 8.47 -9.09
C ASP A 159 -11.90 8.68 -7.60
N GLN A 160 -10.89 7.97 -7.07
CA GLN A 160 -10.38 8.20 -5.71
C GLN A 160 -9.90 9.64 -5.47
N TYR A 161 -9.20 10.25 -6.44
CA TYR A 161 -8.79 11.65 -6.33
C TYR A 161 -9.98 12.62 -6.34
N VAL A 162 -10.98 12.33 -7.18
CA VAL A 162 -12.14 13.19 -7.43
C VAL A 162 -13.11 13.15 -6.27
N ASP A 163 -13.43 11.96 -5.76
CA ASP A 163 -14.22 11.74 -4.55
C ASP A 163 -13.71 12.63 -3.40
N GLY A 164 -12.41 12.53 -3.12
CA GLY A 164 -11.71 13.50 -2.30
C GLY A 164 -11.89 13.31 -0.79
N GLU A 165 -12.45 12.19 -0.35
CA GLU A 165 -12.42 11.76 1.06
C GLU A 165 -10.99 11.42 1.50
N SER A 166 -10.25 10.74 0.63
CA SER A 166 -8.84 10.39 0.84
C SER A 166 -7.98 10.69 -0.38
N TRP A 167 -6.69 10.95 -0.16
CA TRP A 167 -5.75 11.11 -1.28
C TRP A 167 -5.33 9.75 -1.84
N PRO A 168 -5.33 9.55 -3.17
CA PRO A 168 -4.95 8.28 -3.76
C PRO A 168 -3.51 7.92 -3.45
N ILE A 169 -3.27 6.65 -3.07
CA ILE A 169 -2.03 6.17 -2.42
C ILE A 169 -0.79 6.44 -3.27
N THR A 170 -0.84 6.08 -4.54
CA THR A 170 0.25 6.26 -5.52
C THR A 170 -0.31 6.85 -6.80
N ILE A 171 0.55 7.47 -7.62
CA ILE A 171 0.18 7.90 -8.97
C ILE A 171 0.57 6.79 -9.94
N PRO A 172 -0.36 6.23 -10.73
CA PRO A 172 -0.05 5.19 -11.71
C PRO A 172 1.02 5.66 -12.69
N SER A 173 2.04 4.82 -12.90
CA SER A 173 3.15 5.17 -13.78
C SER A 173 2.70 5.09 -15.25
N PRO A 174 3.11 6.05 -16.11
CA PRO A 174 2.82 6.00 -17.53
C PRO A 174 3.52 4.81 -18.23
N PRO A 175 3.02 4.39 -19.40
CA PRO A 175 3.66 3.34 -20.19
C PRO A 175 5.09 3.75 -20.59
N GLN A 176 6.02 2.79 -20.53
CA GLN A 176 7.39 2.99 -21.00
C GLN A 176 7.44 2.97 -22.52
N THR A 177 8.12 3.94 -23.12
CA THR A 177 8.24 4.05 -24.58
C THR A 177 9.44 3.27 -25.14
N GLY A 178 10.41 2.93 -24.29
CA GLY A 178 11.68 2.33 -24.70
C GLY A 178 12.67 3.34 -25.25
N ILE A 179 12.35 4.64 -25.20
CA ILE A 179 13.18 5.76 -25.65
C ILE A 179 13.75 6.43 -24.40
N ALA A 180 15.00 6.09 -24.07
CA ALA A 180 15.61 6.41 -22.77
C ALA A 180 15.46 7.88 -22.34
N ASP A 181 15.70 8.85 -23.24
CA ASP A 181 15.61 10.28 -22.90
C ASP A 181 14.16 10.72 -22.63
N LEU A 182 13.18 10.14 -23.34
CA LEU A 182 11.77 10.44 -23.13
C LEU A 182 11.25 9.78 -21.85
N ASP A 183 11.61 8.53 -21.61
CA ASP A 183 11.28 7.81 -20.38
C ASP A 183 11.88 8.55 -19.16
N GLN A 184 13.12 9.04 -19.25
CA GLN A 184 13.74 9.85 -18.19
C GLN A 184 12.97 11.17 -17.94
N SER A 185 12.67 11.95 -18.98
CA SER A 185 11.92 13.21 -18.79
C SER A 185 10.48 12.98 -18.32
N THR A 186 9.90 11.82 -18.64
CA THR A 186 8.61 11.37 -18.13
C THR A 186 8.70 11.09 -16.63
N ASP A 187 9.73 10.38 -16.17
CA ASP A 187 9.97 10.15 -14.75
C ASP A 187 10.15 11.47 -13.98
N GLU A 188 10.89 12.43 -14.54
CA GLU A 188 11.05 13.78 -13.96
C GLU A 188 9.72 14.54 -13.82
N ALA A 189 8.81 14.41 -14.78
CA ALA A 189 7.47 14.99 -14.70
C ALA A 189 6.60 14.28 -13.64
N MET A 190 6.67 12.95 -13.56
CA MET A 190 5.97 12.18 -12.54
C MET A 190 6.44 12.53 -11.12
N GLU A 191 7.72 12.83 -10.93
CA GLU A 191 8.23 13.34 -9.64
C GLU A 191 7.58 14.67 -9.24
N VAL A 192 7.34 15.58 -10.20
CA VAL A 192 6.59 16.83 -9.94
C VAL A 192 5.16 16.53 -9.49
N PHE A 193 4.49 15.57 -10.14
CA PHE A 193 3.14 15.16 -9.80
C PHE A 193 3.06 14.52 -8.41
N ARG A 194 3.98 13.60 -8.09
CA ARG A 194 4.11 12.98 -6.77
C ARG A 194 4.38 14.03 -5.69
N SER A 195 5.22 15.02 -5.98
CA SER A 195 5.53 16.14 -5.07
C SER A 195 4.28 16.98 -4.75
N VAL A 196 3.43 17.26 -5.74
CA VAL A 196 2.15 17.97 -5.52
C VAL A 196 1.19 17.16 -4.65
N LEU A 197 1.01 15.88 -4.97
CA LEU A 197 0.13 14.99 -4.22
C LEU A 197 0.60 14.78 -2.77
N GLY A 198 1.90 14.52 -2.60
CA GLY A 198 2.53 14.38 -1.29
C GLY A 198 2.29 15.61 -0.41
N ARG A 199 2.47 16.81 -0.98
CA ARG A 199 2.19 18.04 -0.24
C ARG A 199 0.71 18.21 0.14
N ALA A 200 -0.22 17.76 -0.69
CA ALA A 200 -1.64 17.79 -0.37
C ALA A 200 -1.97 16.88 0.82
N ARG A 201 -1.36 15.69 0.86
CA ARG A 201 -1.45 14.73 1.97
C ARG A 201 -0.86 15.22 3.27
N MET A 202 0.25 15.95 3.18
CA MET A 202 0.87 16.55 4.37
C MET A 202 -0.06 17.55 5.07
N LEU A 203 -0.92 18.22 4.31
CA LEU A 203 -1.80 19.27 4.83
C LEU A 203 -3.17 18.76 5.22
N SER A 204 -3.65 17.68 4.61
CA SER A 204 -5.04 17.23 4.73
C SER A 204 -5.18 15.72 4.48
N SER A 205 -6.21 15.09 5.07
CA SER A 205 -6.50 13.67 4.82
C SER A 205 -7.03 13.40 3.41
N GLY A 206 -7.70 14.38 2.82
CA GLY A 206 -8.28 14.33 1.49
C GLY A 206 -8.55 15.73 0.92
N ARG A 207 -9.03 15.77 -0.32
CA ARG A 207 -9.34 17.02 -1.04
C ARG A 207 -10.40 17.85 -0.33
N ALA A 208 -11.42 17.19 0.23
CA ALA A 208 -12.48 17.85 0.98
C ALA A 208 -11.94 18.55 2.24
N ASP A 209 -11.00 17.93 2.95
CA ASP A 209 -10.34 18.50 4.13
C ASP A 209 -9.42 19.67 3.75
N LEU A 210 -8.67 19.56 2.65
CA LEU A 210 -7.85 20.67 2.14
C LEU A 210 -8.70 21.92 1.84
N ALA A 211 -9.92 21.72 1.34
CA ALA A 211 -10.86 22.81 1.10
C ALA A 211 -11.24 23.56 2.39
N ARG A 212 -11.35 22.85 3.51
CA ARG A 212 -11.69 23.41 4.84
C ARG A 212 -10.54 24.23 5.43
N LEU A 213 -9.29 23.93 5.04
CA LEU A 213 -8.11 24.70 5.45
C LEU A 213 -8.01 26.06 4.75
N ARG A 214 -8.84 26.30 3.72
CA ARG A 214 -8.89 27.57 3.00
C ARG A 214 -9.33 28.72 3.90
N GLY A 215 -8.45 29.71 4.07
CA GLY A 215 -8.75 30.93 4.84
C GLY A 215 -8.42 30.86 6.33
N LEU A 216 -8.03 29.68 6.84
CA LEU A 216 -7.45 29.57 8.17
C LEU A 216 -5.99 30.03 8.15
N SER A 217 -5.65 31.02 8.98
CA SER A 217 -4.25 31.34 9.26
C SER A 217 -3.67 30.19 10.08
N LEU A 218 -2.94 29.29 9.43
CA LEU A 218 -2.26 28.14 10.05
C LEU A 218 -1.14 28.60 11.00
N SER A 219 -1.53 29.10 12.17
CA SER A 219 -0.64 29.28 13.32
C SER A 219 -0.58 27.94 14.05
N SER A 220 0.20 26.98 13.54
CA SER A 220 0.22 25.63 14.11
C SER A 220 0.92 25.56 15.48
N PRO A 221 0.33 24.93 16.51
CA PRO A 221 0.97 24.64 17.81
C PRO A 221 2.00 23.48 17.78
N SER A 222 2.11 22.71 16.69
CA SER A 222 2.75 21.39 16.66
C SER A 222 4.09 21.30 15.92
N GLY A 223 4.85 22.40 15.79
CA GLY A 223 6.24 22.36 15.30
C GLY A 223 6.41 22.01 13.81
N LEU A 224 5.33 21.67 13.10
CA LEU A 224 5.24 21.78 11.65
C LEU A 224 5.30 23.27 11.30
N ARG A 225 6.26 23.68 10.48
CA ARG A 225 6.43 25.07 10.06
C ARG A 225 5.10 25.63 9.56
N ALA A 226 4.79 26.86 9.95
CA ALA A 226 3.74 27.64 9.31
C ALA A 226 4.06 27.70 7.81
N GLU A 227 3.39 26.89 7.00
CA GLU A 227 3.33 27.14 5.58
C GLU A 227 2.73 28.53 5.38
N SER A 228 3.31 29.31 4.48
CA SER A 228 2.69 30.59 4.10
C SER A 228 1.30 30.30 3.58
N SER A 229 0.32 31.11 3.97
CA SER A 229 -1.05 31.03 3.44
C SER A 229 -1.10 31.04 1.90
N SER A 230 -0.06 31.60 1.25
CA SER A 230 0.12 31.56 -0.20
C SER A 230 0.32 30.15 -0.77
N ASP A 231 1.01 29.26 -0.07
CA ASP A 231 1.37 27.95 -0.58
C ASP A 231 0.19 26.98 -0.49
N VAL A 232 -0.52 27.03 0.64
CA VAL A 232 -1.80 26.32 0.81
C VAL A 232 -2.82 26.80 -0.21
N GLN A 233 -2.87 28.10 -0.47
CA GLN A 233 -3.74 28.67 -1.50
C GLN A 233 -3.34 28.22 -2.91
N ALA A 234 -2.05 28.20 -3.25
CA ALA A 234 -1.58 27.73 -4.56
C ALA A 234 -1.85 26.24 -4.75
N LEU A 235 -1.59 25.42 -3.74
CA LEU A 235 -1.89 23.99 -3.76
C LEU A 235 -3.39 23.74 -3.89
N TRP A 236 -4.22 24.46 -3.12
CA TRP A 236 -5.67 24.39 -3.25
C TRP A 236 -6.13 24.70 -4.67
N MET A 237 -5.58 25.73 -5.33
CA MET A 237 -5.99 26.02 -6.72
C MET A 237 -5.64 24.88 -7.68
N LEU A 238 -4.46 24.30 -7.58
CA LEU A 238 -4.08 23.15 -8.42
C LEU A 238 -5.00 21.95 -8.17
N VAL A 239 -5.26 21.65 -6.91
CA VAL A 239 -6.10 20.52 -6.50
C VAL A 239 -7.56 20.73 -6.91
N SER A 240 -8.11 21.92 -6.67
CA SER A 240 -9.53 22.22 -6.92
C SER A 240 -9.89 22.29 -8.40
N GLU A 241 -8.91 22.58 -9.25
CA GLU A 241 -9.06 22.56 -10.71
C GLU A 241 -8.70 21.20 -11.33
N TYR A 242 -8.56 20.13 -10.53
CA TYR A 242 -8.21 18.78 -10.99
C TYR A 242 -6.91 18.76 -11.82
N TRP A 243 -6.01 19.71 -11.59
CA TRP A 243 -4.78 19.87 -12.36
C TRP A 243 -3.95 18.58 -12.38
N LEU A 244 -3.84 17.91 -11.24
CA LEU A 244 -3.05 16.68 -11.13
C LEU A 244 -3.65 15.54 -11.97
N PRO A 245 -4.94 15.16 -11.81
CA PRO A 245 -5.57 14.20 -12.71
C PRO A 245 -5.46 14.55 -14.19
N GLU A 246 -5.68 15.80 -14.57
CA GLU A 246 -5.57 16.24 -15.96
C GLU A 246 -4.15 16.04 -16.52
N CYS A 247 -3.12 16.35 -15.72
CA CYS A 247 -1.74 16.16 -16.12
C CYS A 247 -1.36 14.68 -16.25
N VAL A 248 -1.76 13.84 -15.29
CA VAL A 248 -1.49 12.40 -15.31
C VAL A 248 -2.17 11.75 -16.50
N VAL A 249 -3.47 11.99 -16.68
CA VAL A 249 -4.23 11.45 -17.82
C VAL A 249 -3.68 11.95 -19.15
N GLY A 250 -3.33 13.23 -19.25
CA GLY A 250 -2.74 13.82 -20.45
C GLY A 250 -1.41 13.17 -20.82
N LEU A 251 -0.54 12.93 -19.84
CA LEU A 251 0.75 12.29 -20.05
C LEU A 251 0.60 10.82 -20.49
N HIS A 252 -0.26 10.05 -19.83
CA HIS A 252 -0.54 8.66 -20.21
C HIS A 252 -1.06 8.56 -21.64
N ARG A 253 -2.02 9.40 -22.03
CA ARG A 253 -2.52 9.43 -23.41
C ARG A 253 -1.45 9.80 -24.43
N ALA A 254 -0.60 10.78 -24.12
CA ALA A 254 0.47 11.23 -25.01
C ALA A 254 1.50 10.11 -25.29
N LEU A 255 1.72 9.22 -24.32
CA LEU A 255 2.69 8.13 -24.43
C LEU A 255 2.08 6.81 -24.96
N ALA A 256 0.75 6.67 -24.90
CA ALA A 256 0.03 5.49 -25.38
C ALA A 256 -0.32 5.53 -26.89
N VAL A 257 0.12 6.56 -27.63
CA VAL A 257 -0.19 6.70 -29.06
C VAL A 257 0.57 5.66 -29.90
N GLU A 258 -0.09 5.06 -30.90
CA GLU A 258 0.59 4.24 -31.90
C GLU A 258 1.67 5.05 -32.63
N ASN A 259 2.89 4.50 -32.74
CA ASN A 259 4.07 5.15 -33.31
C ASN A 259 4.60 6.33 -32.46
N VAL A 260 4.63 6.16 -31.14
CA VAL A 260 5.24 7.12 -30.20
C VAL A 260 6.67 7.49 -30.59
N GLU A 261 7.40 6.59 -31.27
CA GLU A 261 8.75 6.83 -31.77
C GLU A 261 8.86 8.02 -32.72
N ASP A 262 7.83 8.25 -33.55
CA ASP A 262 7.79 9.37 -34.51
C ASP A 262 7.50 10.71 -33.80
N LEU A 263 6.76 10.66 -32.68
CA LEU A 263 6.38 11.83 -31.88
C LEU A 263 7.36 12.11 -30.73
N ALA A 264 8.25 11.17 -30.42
CA ALA A 264 9.14 11.24 -29.28
C ALA A 264 9.98 12.53 -29.20
N PRO A 265 10.54 13.06 -30.31
CA PRO A 265 11.29 14.33 -30.25
C PRO A 265 10.43 15.51 -29.80
N ASP A 266 9.17 15.57 -30.25
CA ASP A 266 8.25 16.66 -29.92
C ASP A 266 7.75 16.53 -28.47
N LEU A 267 7.41 15.32 -28.03
CA LEU A 267 7.03 15.03 -26.64
C LEU A 267 8.17 15.36 -25.68
N LEU A 268 9.39 14.93 -26.01
CA LEU A 268 10.59 15.21 -25.23
C LEU A 268 10.87 16.72 -25.16
N GLY A 269 10.75 17.43 -26.28
CA GLY A 269 10.89 18.89 -26.34
C GLY A 269 9.89 19.60 -25.44
N ALA A 270 8.61 19.24 -25.55
CA ALA A 270 7.54 19.82 -24.74
C ALA A 270 7.71 19.57 -23.24
N LEU A 271 8.11 18.35 -22.85
CA LEU A 271 8.42 18.01 -21.46
C LEU A 271 9.60 18.83 -20.93
N LYS A 272 10.70 18.89 -21.68
CA LYS A 272 11.90 19.65 -21.28
C LYS A 272 11.60 21.14 -21.14
N ASP A 273 10.84 21.70 -22.08
CA ASP A 273 10.42 23.10 -22.03
C ASP A 273 9.56 23.37 -20.79
N TRP A 274 8.56 22.51 -20.53
CA TRP A 274 7.72 22.64 -19.33
C TRP A 274 8.53 22.50 -18.03
N LEU A 275 9.36 21.47 -17.91
CA LEU A 275 10.24 21.24 -16.76
C LEU A 275 11.18 22.42 -16.53
N SER A 276 11.71 23.02 -17.59
CA SER A 276 12.59 24.19 -17.52
C SER A 276 11.85 25.48 -17.13
N ALA A 277 10.57 25.59 -17.48
CA ALA A 277 9.70 26.72 -17.21
C ALA A 277 9.08 26.67 -15.81
N LEU A 278 9.04 25.49 -15.18
CA LEU A 278 8.62 25.38 -13.78
C LEU A 278 9.50 26.32 -12.96
N PRO A 279 8.91 27.17 -12.09
CA PRO A 279 9.69 28.07 -11.26
C PRO A 279 10.73 27.22 -10.54
N THR A 280 12.00 27.40 -10.89
CA THR A 280 13.12 26.47 -10.60
C THR A 280 13.53 26.51 -9.13
N ARG A 281 12.57 26.82 -8.27
CA ARG A 281 12.59 26.54 -6.86
C ARG A 281 11.70 25.31 -6.64
N LEU A 282 12.16 24.14 -7.12
CA LEU A 282 12.35 23.02 -6.18
C LEU A 282 13.04 23.70 -5.00
N ARG A 283 12.28 24.06 -3.95
CA ARG A 283 12.68 25.15 -3.07
C ARG A 283 14.19 24.98 -2.81
N GLN A 284 14.96 26.07 -2.86
CA GLN A 284 16.07 26.19 -1.91
C GLN A 284 15.45 26.22 -0.49
N ALA A 285 14.58 25.27 -0.15
CA ALA A 285 14.38 24.80 1.19
C ALA A 285 15.82 24.44 1.48
N GLU A 286 16.49 25.25 2.31
CA GLU A 286 17.82 24.94 2.83
C GLU A 286 17.87 23.44 2.87
N VAL A 287 18.60 22.83 1.92
CA VAL A 287 18.46 21.40 1.73
C VAL A 287 19.13 20.84 2.96
N ARG A 288 18.27 20.59 3.94
CA ARG A 288 18.68 20.63 5.33
C ARG A 288 19.37 19.33 5.51
N ARG A 289 20.67 19.42 5.72
CA ARG A 289 21.49 18.31 6.16
C ARG A 289 20.76 17.54 7.26
N GLU A 290 20.02 18.22 8.12
CA GLU A 290 19.18 17.67 9.18
C GLU A 290 18.11 16.69 8.67
N VAL A 291 17.48 16.93 7.52
CA VAL A 291 16.49 16.01 6.94
C VAL A 291 17.16 14.71 6.51
N LEU A 292 18.19 14.81 5.67
CA LEU A 292 18.96 13.65 5.23
C LEU A 292 19.53 12.89 6.42
N GLU A 293 20.14 13.61 7.36
CA GLU A 293 20.67 13.02 8.58
C GLU A 293 19.61 12.35 9.43
N SER A 294 18.39 12.87 9.47
CA SER A 294 17.31 12.27 10.24
C SER A 294 16.88 10.93 9.64
N ILE A 295 16.79 10.84 8.30
CA ILE A 295 16.44 9.60 7.60
C ILE A 295 17.57 8.58 7.72
N LEU A 296 18.81 8.99 7.47
CA LEU A 296 19.99 8.11 7.59
C LEU A 296 20.25 7.64 9.04
N SER A 297 19.62 8.27 10.04
CA SER A 297 19.73 7.84 11.44
C SER A 297 18.57 6.96 11.89
N LEU A 298 17.58 6.69 11.03
CA LEU A 298 16.48 5.80 11.38
C LEU A 298 17.02 4.38 11.62
N PRO A 299 16.54 3.67 12.66
CA PRO A 299 16.88 2.26 12.84
C PRO A 299 16.52 1.44 11.60
N THR A 300 15.37 1.73 10.99
CA THR A 300 14.86 1.11 9.77
C THR A 300 15.78 1.33 8.57
N TRP A 301 16.42 2.51 8.44
CA TRP A 301 17.39 2.76 7.36
C TRP A 301 18.62 1.82 7.42
N GLY A 302 19.13 1.59 8.63
CA GLY A 302 20.25 0.69 8.87
C GLY A 302 19.92 -0.78 8.59
N LEU A 303 18.63 -1.10 8.52
CA LEU A 303 18.05 -2.43 8.33
C LEU A 303 17.26 -2.54 7.01
N ARG A 304 17.42 -1.58 6.09
CA ARG A 304 16.59 -1.49 4.88
C ARG A 304 16.70 -2.72 3.98
N HIS A 305 17.86 -3.38 4.02
CA HIS A 305 18.14 -4.56 3.22
C HIS A 305 17.34 -5.76 3.72
N GLU A 306 17.16 -5.86 5.03
CA GLU A 306 16.34 -6.86 5.67
C GLU A 306 14.84 -6.48 5.61
N LEU A 307 14.51 -5.19 5.69
CA LEU A 307 13.15 -4.69 5.45
C LEU A 307 12.67 -4.98 4.03
N TYR A 308 13.57 -5.00 3.03
CA TYR A 308 13.19 -5.37 1.67
C TYR A 308 12.60 -6.79 1.58
N ALA A 309 13.14 -7.76 2.33
CA ALA A 309 12.56 -9.10 2.38
C ALA A 309 11.13 -9.07 2.94
N ALA A 310 10.91 -8.34 4.04
CA ALA A 310 9.58 -8.15 4.60
C ALA A 310 8.64 -7.39 3.65
N TRP A 311 9.15 -6.40 2.92
CA TRP A 311 8.38 -5.68 1.91
C TRP A 311 7.92 -6.60 0.78
N VAL A 312 8.70 -7.59 0.35
CA VAL A 312 8.23 -8.57 -0.65
C VAL A 312 6.96 -9.30 -0.21
N ILE A 313 6.65 -9.37 1.09
CA ILE A 313 5.38 -9.92 1.58
C ILE A 313 4.18 -9.03 1.18
N THR A 314 4.33 -7.71 1.09
CA THR A 314 3.26 -6.81 0.61
C THR A 314 2.90 -7.16 -0.83
N GLU A 315 3.91 -7.47 -1.65
CA GLU A 315 3.74 -7.91 -3.04
C GLU A 315 3.11 -9.31 -3.13
N ILE A 316 3.51 -10.25 -2.26
CA ILE A 316 2.89 -11.58 -2.18
C ILE A 316 1.41 -11.47 -1.79
N ASP A 317 1.10 -10.65 -0.79
CA ASP A 317 -0.26 -10.44 -0.31
C ASP A 317 -1.14 -9.77 -1.36
N SER A 318 -0.60 -8.76 -2.04
CA SER A 318 -1.29 -8.09 -3.16
C SER A 318 -1.54 -9.02 -4.33
N ALA A 319 -0.61 -9.92 -4.65
CA ALA A 319 -0.80 -10.95 -5.69
C ALA A 319 -1.97 -11.89 -5.39
N LEU A 320 -2.32 -12.02 -4.11
CA LEU A 320 -3.36 -12.92 -3.61
C LEU A 320 -4.64 -12.20 -3.21
N ASP A 321 -4.78 -10.94 -3.62
CA ASP A 321 -5.94 -10.10 -3.31
C ASP A 321 -6.20 -10.03 -1.80
N HIS A 322 -5.13 -9.83 -1.03
CA HIS A 322 -5.14 -9.70 0.43
C HIS A 322 -5.76 -10.88 1.19
N ARG A 323 -5.86 -12.06 0.56
CA ARG A 323 -6.44 -13.27 1.16
C ARG A 323 -5.55 -13.96 2.20
N LEU A 324 -4.32 -13.49 2.41
CA LEU A 324 -3.44 -14.05 3.44
C LEU A 324 -3.98 -13.72 4.83
N ARG A 325 -4.16 -14.75 5.64
CA ARG A 325 -4.48 -14.64 7.07
C ARG A 325 -3.20 -14.68 7.87
N PHE A 326 -2.73 -13.53 8.32
CA PHE A 326 -1.47 -13.41 9.05
C PHE A 326 -1.57 -13.99 10.47
N ARG A 327 -0.52 -14.68 10.89
CA ARG A 327 -0.39 -15.21 12.25
C ARG A 327 0.06 -14.09 13.18
N VAL A 328 -0.85 -13.59 13.99
CA VAL A 328 -0.56 -12.66 15.08
C VAL A 328 -0.71 -13.40 16.41
N ASP A 329 0.39 -13.56 17.14
CA ASP A 329 0.42 -14.24 18.44
C ASP A 329 0.52 -13.20 19.55
N GLN A 330 -0.47 -13.15 20.45
CA GLN A 330 -0.52 -12.17 21.56
C GLN A 330 -0.33 -10.71 21.10
N GLY A 331 -0.94 -10.33 19.97
CA GLY A 331 -0.81 -9.01 19.39
C GLY A 331 0.54 -8.74 18.72
N ARG A 332 1.36 -9.78 18.48
CA ARG A 332 2.68 -9.67 17.85
C ARG A 332 2.70 -10.32 16.47
N LEU A 333 3.09 -9.55 15.46
CA LEU A 333 3.53 -10.03 14.15
C LEU A 333 5.07 -10.13 14.15
N ALA A 334 5.62 -11.31 13.86
CA ALA A 334 7.05 -11.56 13.96
C ALA A 334 7.68 -12.05 12.66
N PHE A 335 8.83 -11.46 12.30
CA PHE A 335 9.72 -11.87 11.20
C PHE A 335 11.08 -12.29 11.75
N PRO A 336 11.19 -13.47 12.35
CA PRO A 336 12.44 -13.94 12.95
C PRO A 336 13.35 -14.63 11.94
N PHE A 337 14.66 -14.60 12.19
CA PHE A 337 15.68 -15.30 11.37
C PHE A 337 15.73 -16.82 11.67
N HIS A 338 14.58 -17.46 11.68
CA HIS A 338 14.40 -18.90 11.81
C HIS A 338 13.05 -19.31 11.23
N GLU A 339 12.86 -20.61 11.02
CA GLU A 339 11.61 -21.15 10.49
C GLU A 339 10.38 -20.61 11.23
N THR A 340 9.47 -19.95 10.53
CA THR A 340 8.27 -19.34 11.13
C THR A 340 7.11 -19.30 10.15
N LEU A 341 5.93 -19.69 10.64
CA LEU A 341 4.68 -19.57 9.91
C LEU A 341 4.22 -18.10 9.96
N ILE A 342 4.18 -17.45 8.80
CA ILE A 342 3.83 -16.02 8.68
C ILE A 342 2.33 -15.86 8.46
N ALA A 343 1.76 -16.64 7.54
CA ALA A 343 0.34 -16.53 7.18
C ALA A 343 -0.20 -17.86 6.65
N THR A 344 -1.53 -17.96 6.56
CA THR A 344 -2.23 -19.06 5.89
C THR A 344 -3.07 -18.53 4.74
N LEU A 345 -3.14 -19.29 3.65
CA LEU A 345 -3.95 -19.02 2.47
C LEU A 345 -4.99 -20.14 2.30
N PRO A 346 -6.28 -19.86 2.56
CA PRO A 346 -7.35 -20.80 2.24
C PRO A 346 -7.43 -21.07 0.73
N CYS A 347 -7.49 -22.34 0.36
CA CYS A 347 -7.73 -22.82 -1.00
C CYS A 347 -8.88 -23.85 -0.98
N ASP A 348 -9.44 -24.20 -2.14
CA ASP A 348 -10.60 -25.10 -2.26
C ASP A 348 -10.48 -26.43 -1.48
N SER A 349 -9.36 -27.11 -1.64
CA SER A 349 -9.16 -28.47 -1.15
C SER A 349 -8.08 -28.59 -0.08
N THR A 350 -7.41 -27.48 0.25
CA THR A 350 -6.32 -27.45 1.23
C THR A 350 -6.11 -26.04 1.78
N THR A 351 -5.33 -25.92 2.84
CA THR A 351 -4.78 -24.65 3.29
C THR A 351 -3.29 -24.63 2.96
N LEU A 352 -2.86 -23.61 2.24
CA LEU A 352 -1.45 -23.34 2.05
C LEU A 352 -0.93 -22.47 3.21
N GLU A 353 0.30 -22.71 3.61
CA GLU A 353 0.96 -22.02 4.70
C GLU A 353 2.15 -21.24 4.13
N LEU A 354 2.18 -19.92 4.33
CA LEU A 354 3.32 -19.08 4.01
C LEU A 354 4.32 -19.13 5.17
N TRP A 355 5.43 -19.81 4.96
CA TRP A 355 6.53 -19.91 5.92
C TRP A 355 7.73 -19.09 5.48
N ALA A 356 8.42 -18.49 6.45
CA ALA A 356 9.74 -17.91 6.28
C ALA A 356 10.84 -18.89 6.70
N GLU A 357 12.01 -18.81 6.07
CA GLU A 357 13.28 -19.41 6.54
C GLU A 357 13.25 -20.94 6.73
N VAL A 358 12.38 -21.68 6.03
CA VAL A 358 12.25 -23.14 6.16
C VAL A 358 13.46 -23.84 5.54
N ARG A 359 14.13 -24.67 6.34
CA ARG A 359 15.25 -25.50 5.87
C ARG A 359 14.76 -26.79 5.22
N SER A 360 15.28 -27.09 4.04
CA SER A 360 15.08 -28.40 3.39
C SER A 360 16.40 -29.07 3.02
N PRO A 361 16.49 -30.39 3.16
CA PRO A 361 17.69 -31.13 2.82
C PRO A 361 17.95 -31.07 1.31
N LEU A 362 19.22 -30.89 0.94
CA LEU A 362 19.71 -31.06 -0.42
C LEU A 362 21.14 -31.59 -0.34
N ASP A 363 21.40 -32.70 -1.03
CA ASP A 363 22.74 -33.27 -1.12
C ASP A 363 23.64 -32.42 -2.03
N ASN A 364 24.81 -32.05 -1.52
CA ASN A 364 25.85 -31.30 -2.24
C ASN A 364 25.35 -29.99 -2.90
N PRO A 365 24.75 -29.05 -2.13
CA PRO A 365 24.29 -27.79 -2.68
C PRO A 365 25.45 -26.98 -3.27
N SER A 366 25.16 -26.25 -4.35
CA SER A 366 26.09 -25.41 -5.07
C SER A 366 26.45 -24.16 -4.28
N GLY A 367 27.49 -24.17 -3.45
CA GLY A 367 27.97 -22.95 -2.81
C GLY A 367 28.89 -23.22 -1.63
N LYS A 368 29.71 -22.22 -1.25
CA LYS A 368 30.64 -22.39 -0.11
C LYS A 368 29.94 -22.33 1.25
N SER A 369 28.80 -21.65 1.34
CA SER A 369 28.04 -21.46 2.59
C SER A 369 26.98 -22.53 2.84
N ARG A 370 26.59 -23.29 1.81
CA ARG A 370 25.56 -24.32 1.89
C ARG A 370 26.24 -25.67 1.86
N THR A 371 25.93 -26.54 2.83
CA THR A 371 26.63 -27.83 2.99
C THR A 371 25.70 -29.03 2.91
N LYS A 372 24.45 -28.90 3.37
CA LYS A 372 23.45 -30.00 3.38
C LYS A 372 21.98 -29.56 3.22
N ASN A 373 21.71 -28.26 3.28
CA ASN A 373 20.36 -27.74 3.26
C ASN A 373 20.27 -26.51 2.35
N ILE A 374 19.06 -26.28 1.86
CA ILE A 374 18.59 -25.06 1.24
C ILE A 374 17.60 -24.35 2.18
N GLN A 375 17.51 -23.03 2.07
CA GLN A 375 16.68 -22.19 2.93
C GLN A 375 16.27 -20.95 2.14
N PRO A 376 15.24 -21.05 1.27
CA PRO A 376 14.69 -19.87 0.63
C PRO A 376 14.02 -18.96 1.67
N ASP A 377 13.96 -17.66 1.38
CA ASP A 377 13.38 -16.66 2.28
C ASP A 377 11.90 -16.96 2.58
N TYR A 378 11.10 -17.33 1.57
CA TYR A 378 9.68 -17.70 1.72
C TYR A 378 9.29 -18.97 0.98
N ARG A 379 8.33 -19.72 1.53
CA ARG A 379 7.69 -20.89 0.91
C ARG A 379 6.22 -20.96 1.22
N PHE A 380 5.42 -21.29 0.21
CA PHE A 380 4.09 -21.83 0.43
C PHE A 380 4.21 -23.34 0.61
N LEU A 381 3.64 -23.87 1.69
CA LEU A 381 3.59 -25.30 2.00
C LEU A 381 2.15 -25.76 2.05
N ASP A 382 1.86 -26.88 1.41
CA ASP A 382 0.60 -27.58 1.63
C ASP A 382 0.59 -28.20 3.04
N SER A 383 -0.32 -27.72 3.89
CA SER A 383 -0.48 -28.20 5.27
C SER A 383 -0.80 -29.70 5.35
N GLY A 384 -1.33 -30.30 4.28
CA GLY A 384 -1.61 -31.73 4.18
C GLY A 384 -0.43 -32.59 3.70
N ALA A 385 0.68 -31.98 3.25
CA ALA A 385 1.78 -32.73 2.65
C ALA A 385 2.65 -33.45 3.69
N THR A 386 2.92 -34.74 3.45
CA THR A 386 3.81 -35.54 4.32
C THR A 386 5.29 -35.19 4.15
N ASP A 387 5.69 -34.77 2.96
CA ASP A 387 7.03 -34.26 2.67
C ASP A 387 6.96 -32.78 2.31
N ARG A 388 7.58 -31.93 3.12
CA ARG A 388 7.53 -30.47 2.94
C ARG A 388 8.21 -30.02 1.66
N ALA A 389 9.26 -30.70 1.21
CA ALA A 389 9.96 -30.34 -0.03
C ALA A 389 9.06 -30.55 -1.25
N SER A 390 8.43 -31.71 -1.36
CA SER A 390 7.49 -32.04 -2.44
C SER A 390 6.14 -31.33 -2.30
N GLY A 391 5.73 -30.99 -1.08
CA GLY A 391 4.52 -30.21 -0.78
C GLY A 391 4.68 -28.69 -0.92
N THR A 392 5.77 -28.22 -1.52
CA THR A 392 5.99 -26.78 -1.78
C THR A 392 5.55 -26.44 -3.21
N PRO A 393 4.39 -25.79 -3.43
CA PRO A 393 4.02 -25.27 -4.75
C PRO A 393 4.86 -24.06 -5.18
N LEU A 394 5.29 -23.22 -4.23
CA LEU A 394 6.00 -21.97 -4.52
C LEU A 394 7.09 -21.69 -3.47
N ALA A 395 8.27 -21.31 -3.94
CA ALA A 395 9.36 -20.80 -3.12
C ALA A 395 9.88 -19.48 -3.69
N ILE A 396 10.19 -18.54 -2.81
CA ILE A 396 10.65 -17.20 -3.18
C ILE A 396 11.97 -16.94 -2.45
N GLU A 397 12.99 -16.64 -3.23
CA GLU A 397 14.27 -16.14 -2.74
C GLU A 397 14.37 -14.65 -3.00
N VAL A 398 14.67 -13.89 -1.96
CA VAL A 398 14.84 -12.45 -2.01
C VAL A 398 16.33 -12.08 -2.01
N LYS A 399 16.70 -11.14 -2.87
CA LYS A 399 18.09 -10.67 -3.03
C LYS A 399 18.16 -9.16 -3.14
N GLN A 400 18.75 -8.51 -2.15
CA GLN A 400 18.98 -7.06 -2.17
C GLN A 400 20.25 -6.60 -2.92
N TYR A 401 20.87 -7.43 -3.78
CA TYR A 401 22.14 -7.06 -4.43
C TYR A 401 21.95 -6.12 -5.63
N LEU A 402 22.71 -5.02 -5.67
CA LEU A 402 22.75 -4.07 -6.80
C LEU A 402 23.59 -4.56 -7.97
N LYS A 403 24.55 -5.45 -7.71
CA LYS A 403 25.37 -6.04 -8.77
C LYS A 403 24.86 -7.42 -9.10
N ALA A 404 24.74 -7.67 -10.40
CA ALA A 404 24.41 -8.97 -10.95
C ALA A 404 25.43 -10.03 -10.49
N ALA A 405 25.12 -10.74 -9.40
CA ALA A 405 25.93 -11.83 -8.88
C ALA A 405 25.52 -13.15 -9.56
N ASN A 406 25.67 -13.21 -10.88
CA ASN A 406 25.08 -14.26 -11.73
C ASN A 406 25.36 -15.68 -11.25
N LYS A 407 26.59 -15.95 -10.83
CA LYS A 407 26.99 -17.28 -10.35
C LYS A 407 26.31 -17.61 -9.03
N THR A 408 26.37 -16.73 -8.04
CA THR A 408 25.80 -16.99 -6.71
C THR A 408 24.28 -17.12 -6.80
N HIS A 409 23.62 -16.20 -7.51
CA HIS A 409 22.18 -16.21 -7.71
C HIS A 409 21.72 -17.42 -8.54
N GLY A 410 22.43 -17.72 -9.63
CA GLY A 410 22.13 -18.88 -10.48
C GLY A 410 22.32 -20.20 -9.73
N GLN A 411 23.36 -20.31 -8.88
CA GLN A 411 23.56 -21.48 -8.03
C GLN A 411 22.47 -21.59 -6.94
N ALA A 412 22.00 -20.48 -6.37
CA ALA A 412 20.87 -20.49 -5.45
C ALA A 412 19.60 -21.03 -6.12
N LEU A 413 19.26 -20.47 -7.27
CA LEU A 413 18.11 -20.89 -8.05
C LEU A 413 18.19 -22.37 -8.50
N ALA A 414 19.38 -22.82 -8.91
CA ALA A 414 19.63 -24.22 -9.28
C ALA A 414 19.43 -25.18 -8.10
N ASP A 415 19.93 -24.81 -6.92
CA ASP A 415 19.78 -25.64 -5.72
C ASP A 415 18.33 -25.68 -5.24
N TYR A 416 17.62 -24.54 -5.24
CA TYR A 416 16.22 -24.50 -4.82
C TYR A 416 15.31 -25.27 -5.75
N THR A 417 15.51 -25.13 -7.06
CA THR A 417 14.79 -25.97 -8.01
C THR A 417 15.10 -27.44 -7.75
N ALA A 418 16.37 -27.85 -7.68
CA ALA A 418 16.72 -29.24 -7.41
C ALA A 418 16.16 -29.81 -6.09
N GLY A 419 16.16 -29.01 -5.01
CA GLY A 419 15.70 -29.44 -3.67
C GLY A 419 14.20 -29.31 -3.42
N LEU A 420 13.47 -28.60 -4.29
CA LEU A 420 12.02 -28.41 -4.19
C LEU A 420 11.38 -28.86 -5.51
N PRO A 421 11.16 -30.18 -5.71
CA PRO A 421 10.91 -30.75 -7.03
C PRO A 421 9.63 -30.24 -7.70
N ASN A 422 8.60 -29.91 -6.91
CA ASN A 422 7.30 -29.44 -7.43
C ASN A 422 7.13 -27.92 -7.39
N ALA A 423 8.10 -27.20 -6.82
CA ALA A 423 7.96 -25.77 -6.62
C ALA A 423 8.27 -24.98 -7.90
N VAL A 424 7.45 -23.96 -8.18
CA VAL A 424 7.92 -22.77 -8.87
C VAL A 424 8.86 -22.02 -7.93
N VAL A 425 10.04 -21.64 -8.42
CA VAL A 425 11.04 -20.93 -7.64
C VAL A 425 11.25 -19.56 -8.26
N ILE A 426 10.87 -18.52 -7.52
CA ILE A 426 11.04 -17.12 -7.92
C ILE A 426 12.28 -16.56 -7.22
N LEU A 427 13.23 -16.04 -8.00
CA LEU A 427 14.31 -15.20 -7.50
C LEU A 427 13.92 -13.73 -7.70
N ALA A 428 13.52 -13.06 -6.62
CA ALA A 428 13.14 -11.66 -6.58
C ALA A 428 14.33 -10.80 -6.13
N ALA A 429 14.84 -9.94 -7.01
CA ALA A 429 16.00 -9.11 -6.71
C ALA A 429 15.65 -7.62 -6.71
N TYR A 430 16.13 -6.91 -5.70
CA TYR A 430 16.02 -5.45 -5.64
C TYR A 430 16.80 -4.80 -6.79
N GLY A 431 17.92 -5.39 -7.21
CA GLY A 431 18.76 -4.88 -8.30
C GLY A 431 18.73 -5.75 -9.56
N PRO A 432 19.59 -5.43 -10.54
CA PRO A 432 19.63 -6.14 -11.80
C PRO A 432 20.10 -7.59 -11.64
N LEU A 433 19.45 -8.49 -12.37
CA LEU A 433 19.91 -9.88 -12.55
C LEU A 433 20.54 -10.03 -13.93
N GLY A 434 21.70 -10.67 -14.02
CA GLY A 434 22.33 -10.87 -15.31
C GLY A 434 21.64 -11.97 -16.12
N ARG A 435 21.64 -11.81 -17.45
CA ARG A 435 20.98 -12.70 -18.43
C ARG A 435 21.40 -14.18 -18.34
N THR A 436 22.48 -14.50 -17.62
CA THR A 436 23.01 -15.85 -17.50
C THR A 436 22.59 -16.57 -16.21
N VAL A 437 21.81 -15.94 -15.33
CA VAL A 437 21.38 -16.56 -14.04
C VAL A 437 20.69 -17.92 -14.28
N LYS A 438 19.74 -17.98 -15.22
CA LYS A 438 19.03 -19.24 -15.56
C LYS A 438 19.89 -20.31 -16.23
N ARG A 439 21.12 -19.99 -16.68
CA ARG A 439 22.04 -20.99 -17.28
C ARG A 439 22.62 -21.97 -16.26
N TYR A 440 22.53 -21.65 -14.97
CA TYR A 440 22.94 -22.55 -13.90
C TYR A 440 21.87 -23.58 -13.54
N VAL A 441 20.61 -23.35 -13.94
CA VAL A 441 19.49 -24.25 -13.71
C VAL A 441 19.50 -25.32 -14.81
N ALA A 442 19.36 -26.59 -14.39
CA ALA A 442 19.21 -27.72 -15.30
C ALA A 442 18.03 -27.50 -16.27
N ASP A 443 18.16 -27.95 -17.51
CA ASP A 443 17.17 -27.65 -18.57
C ASP A 443 15.75 -28.10 -18.16
N GLU A 444 15.62 -29.28 -17.55
CA GLU A 444 14.36 -29.84 -17.02
C GLU A 444 13.68 -29.01 -15.92
N ASN A 445 14.42 -28.11 -15.27
CA ASN A 445 13.92 -27.27 -14.16
C ASN A 445 13.79 -25.79 -14.55
N ARG A 446 14.15 -25.42 -15.79
CA ARG A 446 14.25 -24.00 -16.18
C ARG A 446 12.89 -23.31 -16.27
N ASP A 447 11.83 -24.04 -16.64
CA ASP A 447 10.48 -23.48 -16.84
C ASP A 447 9.85 -23.01 -15.52
N ARG A 448 10.18 -23.70 -14.41
CA ARG A 448 9.74 -23.32 -13.06
C ARG A 448 10.72 -22.40 -12.32
N ALA A 449 11.78 -21.95 -12.98
CA ALA A 449 12.77 -21.03 -12.43
C ALA A 449 12.50 -19.60 -12.95
N ILE A 450 11.86 -18.77 -12.13
CA ILE A 450 11.48 -17.40 -12.48
C ILE A 450 12.48 -16.42 -11.86
N THR A 451 12.82 -15.37 -12.61
CA THR A 451 13.75 -14.33 -12.16
C THR A 451 13.09 -12.98 -12.38
N VAL A 452 12.92 -12.22 -11.31
CA VAL A 452 12.42 -10.84 -11.35
C VAL A 452 13.55 -9.94 -10.87
N ALA A 453 14.08 -9.13 -11.78
CA ALA A 453 15.10 -8.14 -11.49
C ALA A 453 14.44 -6.81 -11.17
N ASP A 454 15.15 -5.95 -10.44
CA ASP A 454 14.74 -4.57 -10.17
C ASP A 454 13.33 -4.44 -9.55
N LEU A 455 12.91 -5.44 -8.75
CA LEU A 455 11.65 -5.44 -8.03
C LEU A 455 11.70 -4.38 -6.91
N ARG A 456 10.97 -3.28 -7.09
CA ARG A 456 10.91 -2.12 -6.18
C ARG A 456 9.54 -1.44 -6.32
N PRO A 457 9.09 -0.65 -5.31
CA PRO A 457 7.81 0.07 -5.42
C PRO A 457 7.70 0.97 -6.65
N SER A 458 8.78 1.66 -7.00
CA SER A 458 8.86 2.54 -8.18
C SER A 458 8.89 1.81 -9.53
N ARG A 459 8.74 0.48 -9.55
CA ARG A 459 8.88 -0.39 -10.73
C ARG A 459 7.64 -1.28 -10.90
N PRO A 460 6.49 -0.70 -11.32
CA PRO A 460 5.20 -1.42 -11.34
C PRO A 460 5.14 -2.57 -12.35
N THR A 461 5.94 -2.53 -13.42
CA THR A 461 6.01 -3.63 -14.40
C THR A 461 6.64 -4.87 -13.78
N GLU A 462 7.71 -4.68 -13.02
CA GLU A 462 8.41 -5.73 -12.28
C GLU A 462 7.53 -6.29 -11.15
N SER A 463 6.80 -5.44 -10.42
CA SER A 463 5.78 -5.87 -9.43
C SER A 463 4.68 -6.69 -10.09
N THR A 464 4.12 -6.26 -11.22
CA THR A 464 3.09 -7.00 -11.96
C THR A 464 3.61 -8.37 -12.40
N THR A 465 4.84 -8.42 -12.94
CA THR A 465 5.48 -9.67 -13.35
C THR A 465 5.67 -10.62 -12.16
N PHE A 466 6.07 -10.09 -11.01
CA PHE A 466 6.22 -10.86 -9.78
C PHE A 466 4.88 -11.41 -9.27
N ARG A 467 3.86 -10.55 -9.18
CA ARG A 467 2.51 -10.92 -8.74
C ARG A 467 1.89 -11.98 -9.66
N GLN A 468 2.01 -11.81 -10.97
CA GLN A 468 1.50 -12.80 -11.93
C GLN A 468 2.18 -14.16 -11.76
N ALA A 469 3.51 -14.18 -11.55
CA ALA A 469 4.24 -15.42 -11.29
C ALA A 469 3.77 -16.14 -10.02
N ILE A 470 3.30 -15.41 -9.00
CA ILE A 470 2.70 -15.99 -7.80
C ILE A 470 1.31 -16.55 -8.10
N ILE A 471 0.48 -15.78 -8.80
CA ILE A 471 -0.88 -16.20 -9.21
C ILE A 471 -0.82 -17.48 -10.03
N ASP A 472 0.07 -17.55 -11.01
CA ASP A 472 0.23 -18.72 -11.88
C ASP A 472 0.75 -19.97 -11.13
N ALA A 473 1.50 -19.76 -10.04
CA ALA A 473 2.12 -20.84 -9.27
C ALA A 473 1.21 -21.43 -8.19
N LEU A 474 0.18 -20.69 -7.76
CA LEU A 474 -0.68 -21.07 -6.64
C LEU A 474 -2.08 -21.46 -7.14
N PRO A 475 -2.81 -22.32 -6.39
CA PRO A 475 -4.19 -22.63 -6.72
C PRO A 475 -5.05 -21.36 -6.75
N PRO A 476 -6.09 -21.32 -7.61
CA PRO A 476 -7.02 -20.19 -7.62
C PRO A 476 -7.68 -20.02 -6.26
N ALA A 477 -8.23 -18.82 -6.04
CA ALA A 477 -9.10 -18.60 -4.89
C ALA A 477 -10.26 -19.61 -4.92
N PRO A 478 -10.69 -20.10 -3.74
CA PRO A 478 -11.93 -20.84 -3.69
C PRO A 478 -13.06 -19.96 -4.22
N PRO A 479 -14.07 -20.52 -4.91
CA PRO A 479 -15.24 -19.75 -5.25
C PRO A 479 -15.83 -19.22 -3.93
N PRO A 480 -16.38 -18.00 -3.92
CA PRO A 480 -17.10 -17.52 -2.76
C PRO A 480 -18.11 -18.61 -2.34
N PRO A 481 -18.21 -18.93 -1.04
CA PRO A 481 -19.12 -19.98 -0.59
C PRO A 481 -20.51 -19.68 -1.14
N GLU A 482 -21.14 -20.64 -1.82
CA GLU A 482 -22.56 -20.55 -2.15
C GLU A 482 -23.28 -20.24 -0.83
N HIS A 483 -23.88 -19.05 -0.72
CA HIS A 483 -24.47 -18.55 0.51
C HIS A 483 -25.60 -19.47 0.98
N GLU A 484 -25.28 -20.50 1.78
CA GLU A 484 -26.28 -21.08 2.67
C GLU A 484 -26.55 -20.05 3.77
N PRO A 485 -27.78 -19.53 3.89
CA PRO A 485 -28.11 -18.49 4.85
C PRO A 485 -27.70 -18.94 6.26
N THR A 486 -26.79 -18.19 6.88
CA THR A 486 -26.37 -18.48 8.25
C THR A 486 -27.53 -18.13 9.18
N SER A 487 -28.08 -19.14 9.87
CA SER A 487 -29.18 -18.95 10.82
C SER A 487 -28.72 -19.03 12.26
N MET A 488 -29.17 -18.10 13.10
CA MET A 488 -29.02 -18.15 14.56
C MET A 488 -30.39 -18.07 15.24
N ARG A 489 -30.49 -18.42 16.52
CA ARG A 489 -31.78 -18.43 17.25
C ARG A 489 -31.68 -17.63 18.53
N LEU A 490 -32.52 -16.62 18.67
CA LEU A 490 -32.55 -15.76 19.84
C LEU A 490 -33.16 -16.44 21.06
N THR A 491 -32.57 -16.17 22.22
CA THR A 491 -33.15 -16.47 23.53
C THR A 491 -33.67 -15.18 24.18
N GLY A 492 -34.98 -14.92 24.07
CA GLY A 492 -35.60 -13.73 24.67
C GLY A 492 -36.98 -13.41 24.09
N LYS A 493 -37.64 -12.39 24.63
CA LYS A 493 -38.88 -11.80 24.04
C LYS A 493 -38.65 -10.44 23.40
N VAL A 494 -37.48 -9.86 23.63
CA VAL A 494 -37.10 -8.53 23.15
C VAL A 494 -35.69 -8.64 22.57
N LEU A 495 -35.50 -8.04 21.41
CA LEU A 495 -34.21 -7.84 20.77
C LEU A 495 -33.97 -6.34 20.65
N LEU A 496 -32.79 -5.88 21.07
CA LEU A 496 -32.31 -4.55 20.73
C LEU A 496 -31.33 -4.68 19.57
N VAL A 497 -31.51 -3.85 18.55
CA VAL A 497 -30.64 -3.77 17.39
C VAL A 497 -30.05 -2.37 17.39
N THR A 498 -28.75 -2.25 17.62
CA THR A 498 -28.05 -0.96 17.66
C THR A 498 -27.12 -0.85 16.47
N LEU A 499 -27.31 0.18 15.66
CA LEU A 499 -26.46 0.52 14.52
C LEU A 499 -25.41 1.55 14.94
N GLN A 500 -24.16 1.32 14.53
CA GLN A 500 -23.06 2.27 14.63
C GLN A 500 -22.28 2.30 13.31
N TRP A 501 -21.66 3.43 13.01
CA TRP A 501 -20.86 3.57 11.79
C TRP A 501 -19.73 4.57 11.97
N ASN A 502 -18.88 4.67 10.96
CA ASN A 502 -17.80 5.63 10.89
C ASN A 502 -18.35 7.07 10.83
N THR A 503 -17.85 7.95 11.69
CA THR A 503 -18.25 9.36 11.76
C THR A 503 -17.96 10.17 10.48
N GLY A 504 -17.29 9.57 9.49
CA GLY A 504 -17.13 10.13 8.15
C GLY A 504 -18.42 10.18 7.34
N VAL A 505 -19.38 9.30 7.62
CA VAL A 505 -20.70 9.28 6.96
C VAL A 505 -21.72 9.95 7.87
N HIS A 506 -22.43 10.94 7.33
CA HIS A 506 -23.30 11.80 8.11
C HIS A 506 -24.50 11.07 8.69
N ASP A 507 -25.11 10.16 7.91
CA ASP A 507 -26.41 9.61 8.26
C ASP A 507 -26.62 8.23 7.65
N LEU A 508 -26.90 7.24 8.50
CA LEU A 508 -27.29 5.89 8.14
C LEU A 508 -28.56 5.56 8.92
N ASP A 509 -29.59 5.15 8.19
CA ASP A 509 -30.90 4.81 8.72
C ASP A 509 -31.03 3.29 8.89
N ILE A 510 -31.49 2.85 10.05
CA ILE A 510 -31.94 1.49 10.28
C ILE A 510 -33.42 1.35 9.94
N HIS A 511 -33.72 0.49 8.99
CA HIS A 511 -35.07 0.19 8.55
C HIS A 511 -35.52 -1.19 9.03
N ALA A 512 -36.79 -1.30 9.40
CA ALA A 512 -37.42 -2.59 9.66
C ALA A 512 -38.73 -2.74 8.88
N LEU A 513 -38.79 -3.72 7.98
CA LEU A 513 -40.00 -4.10 7.25
C LEU A 513 -40.67 -5.30 7.93
N VAL A 514 -41.72 -5.03 8.70
CA VAL A 514 -42.54 -6.03 9.37
C VAL A 514 -43.57 -6.58 8.39
N THR A 515 -43.51 -7.87 8.08
CA THR A 515 -44.49 -8.56 7.23
C THR A 515 -45.43 -9.41 8.08
N GLY A 516 -46.73 -9.13 8.02
CA GLY A 516 -47.77 -9.86 8.75
C GLY A 516 -48.95 -10.31 7.87
N PRO A 517 -49.97 -10.97 8.45
CA PRO A 517 -51.12 -11.50 7.71
C PRO A 517 -51.95 -10.44 6.97
N HIS A 518 -51.85 -9.18 7.40
CA HIS A 518 -52.66 -8.06 6.92
C HIS A 518 -51.90 -7.07 6.03
N GLY A 519 -50.62 -7.31 5.74
CA GLY A 519 -49.78 -6.44 4.93
C GLY A 519 -48.36 -6.30 5.47
N HIS A 520 -47.69 -5.23 5.05
CA HIS A 520 -46.37 -4.84 5.55
C HIS A 520 -46.45 -3.49 6.27
N THR A 521 -45.58 -3.31 7.27
CA THR A 521 -45.37 -2.04 7.97
C THR A 521 -43.87 -1.75 7.94
N HIS A 522 -43.48 -0.55 7.53
CA HIS A 522 -42.10 -0.13 7.40
C HIS A 522 -41.78 0.86 8.51
N ILE A 523 -40.78 0.54 9.33
CA ILE A 523 -40.33 1.35 10.46
C ILE A 523 -39.00 1.98 10.11
N PHE A 524 -38.92 3.30 10.26
CA PHE A 524 -37.78 4.17 9.94
C PHE A 524 -38.02 5.56 10.56
N TYR A 525 -37.13 6.54 10.36
CA TYR A 525 -37.18 7.83 11.05
C TYR A 525 -38.54 8.58 10.94
N ASP A 526 -39.23 8.52 9.79
CA ASP A 526 -40.53 9.20 9.59
C ASP A 526 -41.73 8.40 10.16
N ASP A 527 -41.60 7.09 10.37
CA ASP A 527 -42.63 6.24 10.97
C ASP A 527 -42.00 5.29 12.02
N PRO A 528 -41.65 5.83 13.22
CA PRO A 528 -40.70 5.17 14.11
C PRO A 528 -41.31 4.09 15.01
N ASP A 529 -42.63 3.81 14.96
CA ASP A 529 -43.24 2.88 15.91
C ASP A 529 -44.35 2.02 15.30
N SER A 530 -44.43 0.79 15.79
CA SER A 530 -45.50 -0.17 15.52
C SER A 530 -45.72 -1.07 16.74
N GLU A 531 -46.72 -1.95 16.66
CA GLU A 531 -46.97 -2.92 17.72
C GLU A 531 -45.74 -3.80 18.03
N HIS A 532 -44.88 -4.06 17.05
CA HIS A 532 -43.80 -5.04 17.14
C HIS A 532 -42.40 -4.45 17.10
N VAL A 533 -42.21 -3.27 16.51
CA VAL A 533 -40.90 -2.64 16.34
C VAL A 533 -41.01 -1.16 16.63
N GLU A 534 -40.06 -0.63 17.42
CA GLU A 534 -39.98 0.75 17.87
C GLU A 534 -38.54 1.26 17.65
N LEU A 535 -38.37 2.33 16.89
CA LEU A 535 -37.13 3.10 16.76
C LEU A 535 -37.00 4.04 17.96
N LEU A 536 -35.99 3.78 18.81
CA LEU A 536 -35.78 4.46 20.08
C LEU A 536 -34.91 5.71 19.95
N GLU A 537 -33.92 5.64 19.08
CA GLU A 537 -32.90 6.66 18.87
C GLU A 537 -32.56 6.66 17.38
N ASP A 538 -32.63 7.85 16.80
CA ASP A 538 -32.25 8.22 15.44
C ASP A 538 -31.02 9.15 15.60
N GLY A 539 -29.94 8.81 14.92
CA GLY A 539 -28.59 9.24 15.24
C GLY A 539 -27.81 9.67 14.01
N PHE A 540 -26.93 10.64 14.16
CA PHE A 540 -26.12 11.20 13.07
C PHE A 540 -24.63 11.08 13.40
N ASP A 541 -23.79 11.20 12.38
CA ASP A 541 -22.32 11.28 12.49
C ASP A 541 -21.69 10.11 13.27
N GLY A 542 -22.16 8.88 13.01
CA GLY A 542 -21.65 7.63 13.59
C GLY A 542 -22.62 6.89 14.52
N GLY A 543 -23.84 7.41 14.67
CA GLY A 543 -24.89 6.83 15.50
C GLY A 543 -24.74 7.12 17.01
N PRO A 544 -25.33 6.30 17.89
CA PRO A 544 -26.06 5.08 17.56
C PRO A 544 -27.49 5.36 17.08
N GLU A 545 -28.01 4.49 16.21
CA GLU A 545 -29.45 4.29 16.07
C GLU A 545 -29.86 3.00 16.76
N THR A 546 -31.07 2.94 17.33
CA THR A 546 -31.50 1.74 18.05
C THR A 546 -32.94 1.36 17.76
N LEU A 547 -33.16 0.16 17.22
CA LEU A 547 -34.46 -0.50 17.14
C LEU A 547 -34.69 -1.43 18.34
N ARG A 548 -35.91 -1.43 18.84
CA ARG A 548 -36.43 -2.44 19.76
C ARG A 548 -37.47 -3.31 19.06
N ILE A 549 -37.19 -4.60 18.97
CA ILE A 549 -38.10 -5.58 18.39
C ILE A 549 -38.71 -6.45 19.49
N LYS A 550 -40.05 -6.52 19.54
CA LYS A 550 -40.84 -7.35 20.44
C LYS A 550 -41.25 -8.64 19.70
N LEU A 551 -40.72 -9.78 20.15
CA LEU A 551 -41.05 -11.07 19.57
C LEU A 551 -42.51 -11.45 19.88
N SER A 552 -43.30 -11.69 18.83
CA SER A 552 -44.70 -12.12 18.93
C SER A 552 -45.04 -13.09 17.79
N SER A 553 -46.12 -13.85 17.92
CA SER A 553 -46.59 -14.80 16.89
C SER A 553 -47.38 -14.15 15.75
N ASP A 554 -47.65 -12.84 15.83
CA ASP A 554 -48.72 -12.21 15.06
C ASP A 554 -48.18 -11.56 13.76
N TRP A 555 -46.86 -11.63 13.55
CA TRP A 555 -46.15 -11.30 12.32
C TRP A 555 -45.43 -12.54 11.77
N ALA A 556 -45.12 -12.54 10.48
CA ALA A 556 -44.45 -13.66 9.81
C ALA A 556 -42.92 -13.49 9.79
N THR A 557 -42.44 -12.30 9.39
CA THR A 557 -41.01 -11.99 9.29
C THR A 557 -40.76 -10.49 9.46
N ILE A 558 -39.64 -10.10 10.05
CA ILE A 558 -39.15 -8.72 10.12
C ILE A 558 -37.82 -8.69 9.37
N ASN A 559 -37.72 -7.91 8.30
CA ASN A 559 -36.46 -7.69 7.59
C ASN A 559 -35.82 -6.42 8.11
N VAL A 560 -34.56 -6.49 8.53
CA VAL A 560 -33.79 -5.34 8.97
C VAL A 560 -32.75 -5.02 7.92
N SER A 561 -32.75 -3.77 7.46
CA SER A 561 -31.78 -3.22 6.53
C SER A 561 -31.21 -1.91 7.05
N VAL A 562 -30.04 -1.55 6.54
CA VAL A 562 -29.40 -0.26 6.82
C VAL A 562 -29.26 0.49 5.50
N GLU A 563 -29.68 1.74 5.44
CA GLU A 563 -29.67 2.56 4.23
C GLU A 563 -28.84 3.83 4.46
N VAL A 564 -28.12 4.29 3.44
CA VAL A 564 -27.38 5.56 3.48
C VAL A 564 -28.33 6.71 3.15
N TYR A 565 -28.39 7.74 4.00
CA TYR A 565 -29.23 8.91 3.77
C TYR A 565 -28.45 10.23 3.59
N PRO A 566 -28.80 11.09 2.62
CA PRO A 566 -29.66 10.80 1.48
C PRO A 566 -29.00 9.77 0.54
N PRO A 567 -29.79 8.99 -0.23
CA PRO A 567 -29.23 8.00 -1.15
C PRO A 567 -28.30 8.68 -2.15
N CYS A 568 -27.01 8.32 -2.08
CA CYS A 568 -25.98 8.90 -2.91
C CYS A 568 -26.06 8.25 -4.31
N THR A 569 -26.61 8.95 -5.28
CA THR A 569 -26.93 8.35 -6.59
C THR A 569 -25.72 8.04 -7.47
N ASP A 570 -24.52 8.51 -7.09
CA ASP A 570 -23.32 8.44 -7.94
C ASP A 570 -22.13 7.73 -7.27
N ASP A 571 -22.28 7.22 -6.05
CA ASP A 571 -21.15 6.72 -5.24
C ASP A 571 -21.44 5.30 -4.71
N ALA A 572 -20.85 4.30 -5.38
CA ALA A 572 -21.18 2.89 -5.16
C ALA A 572 -20.61 2.31 -3.85
N ASP A 573 -19.79 3.08 -3.11
CA ASP A 573 -18.99 2.61 -1.98
C ASP A 573 -19.35 3.25 -0.62
N VAL A 574 -20.42 4.05 -0.52
CA VAL A 574 -20.71 4.80 0.72
C VAL A 574 -20.95 3.89 1.92
N LEU A 575 -21.63 2.76 1.71
CA LEU A 575 -21.87 1.78 2.76
C LEU A 575 -20.56 1.11 3.23
N SER A 576 -19.62 0.87 2.30
CA SER A 576 -18.29 0.34 2.60
C SER A 576 -17.45 1.34 3.42
N ALA A 577 -17.51 2.63 3.06
CA ALA A 577 -16.85 3.72 3.80
C ALA A 577 -17.46 3.94 5.20
N ALA A 578 -18.78 3.78 5.32
CA ALA A 578 -19.50 3.85 6.58
C ALA A 578 -19.07 2.75 7.56
N ALA A 579 -18.61 1.59 7.06
CA ALA A 579 -18.26 0.41 7.85
C ALA A 579 -19.31 0.14 8.96
N PRO A 580 -20.61 -0.03 8.61
CA PRO A 580 -21.67 -0.14 9.58
C PRO A 580 -21.55 -1.42 10.39
N ILE A 581 -21.92 -1.33 11.67
CA ILE A 581 -21.91 -2.44 12.61
C ILE A 581 -23.30 -2.51 13.26
N LEU A 582 -23.93 -3.68 13.21
CA LEU A 582 -25.17 -3.95 13.93
C LEU A 582 -24.91 -4.83 15.15
N MET A 583 -25.25 -4.32 16.32
CA MET A 583 -25.20 -5.06 17.57
C MET A 583 -26.58 -5.61 17.93
N LEU A 584 -26.74 -6.93 17.87
CA LEU A 584 -27.96 -7.65 18.22
C LEU A 584 -27.92 -8.08 19.68
N THR A 585 -28.57 -7.33 20.57
CA THR A 585 -28.56 -7.60 22.01
C THR A 585 -29.87 -8.26 22.46
N GLY A 586 -29.78 -9.56 22.78
CA GLY A 586 -30.84 -10.34 23.40
C GLY A 586 -30.80 -10.30 24.93
N ALA A 587 -31.47 -11.24 25.59
CA ALA A 587 -31.52 -11.29 27.06
C ALA A 587 -30.20 -11.76 27.70
N THR A 588 -29.42 -12.57 27.00
CA THR A 588 -28.23 -13.26 27.53
C THR A 588 -27.00 -13.15 26.65
N GLU A 589 -27.13 -12.61 25.45
CA GLU A 589 -26.08 -12.60 24.43
C GLU A 589 -26.17 -11.34 23.58
N THR A 590 -25.02 -10.95 23.03
CA THR A 590 -24.88 -9.90 22.03
C THR A 590 -24.12 -10.47 20.85
N HIS A 591 -24.68 -10.36 19.65
CA HIS A 591 -24.02 -10.69 18.39
C HIS A 591 -23.68 -9.40 17.66
N ILE A 592 -22.58 -9.39 16.90
CA ILE A 592 -22.12 -8.25 16.12
C ILE A 592 -22.17 -8.68 14.67
N LEU A 593 -22.87 -7.91 13.83
CA LEU A 593 -22.94 -8.13 12.40
C LEU A 593 -22.21 -7.02 11.66
N GLU A 594 -21.51 -7.41 10.60
CA GLU A 594 -20.85 -6.52 9.64
C GLU A 594 -21.31 -6.90 8.22
N PRO A 595 -21.32 -5.96 7.25
CA PRO A 595 -21.62 -6.28 5.87
C PRO A 595 -20.66 -7.34 5.31
N ALA A 596 -21.19 -8.29 4.55
CA ALA A 596 -20.36 -9.13 3.70
C ALA A 596 -19.70 -8.26 2.62
N ARG A 597 -18.50 -8.65 2.15
CA ARG A 597 -17.68 -7.90 1.16
C ARG A 597 -18.37 -7.55 -0.18
N GLU A 598 -19.59 -8.02 -0.41
CA GLU A 598 -20.37 -7.81 -1.64
C GLU A 598 -21.61 -6.91 -1.44
N ALA A 599 -21.72 -6.20 -0.30
CA ALA A 599 -22.78 -5.20 -0.09
C ALA A 599 -22.48 -3.93 -0.92
N ASP A 600 -22.58 -4.03 -2.23
CA ASP A 600 -22.48 -2.91 -3.16
C ASP A 600 -23.78 -2.09 -3.14
N GLY A 601 -23.68 -0.76 -3.01
CA GLY A 601 -24.81 0.16 -3.12
C GLY A 601 -25.11 0.96 -1.85
N ASP A 602 -26.33 1.51 -1.79
CA ASP A 602 -26.83 2.39 -0.72
C ASP A 602 -27.53 1.63 0.41
N THR A 603 -27.74 0.32 0.26
CA THR A 603 -28.56 -0.50 1.17
C THR A 603 -27.88 -1.80 1.55
N TRP A 604 -27.80 -2.07 2.86
CA TRP A 604 -27.37 -3.34 3.45
C TRP A 604 -28.58 -4.14 3.93
N ASN A 605 -28.88 -5.30 3.33
CA ASN A 605 -29.86 -6.21 3.91
C ASN A 605 -29.19 -7.09 4.96
N ALA A 606 -29.30 -6.69 6.24
CA ALA A 606 -28.54 -7.38 7.28
C ALA A 606 -29.12 -8.75 7.62
N PHE A 607 -30.40 -8.79 8.03
CA PHE A 607 -31.01 -10.05 8.44
C PHE A 607 -32.55 -10.05 8.37
N SER A 608 -33.12 -11.26 8.31
CA SER A 608 -34.53 -11.51 8.60
C SER A 608 -34.71 -12.16 9.96
N LEU A 609 -35.66 -11.68 10.75
CA LEU A 609 -36.10 -12.30 11.99
C LEU A 609 -37.46 -12.96 11.77
N HIS A 610 -37.58 -14.23 12.13
CA HIS A 610 -38.82 -15.02 12.05
C HIS A 610 -39.53 -15.09 13.41
N ALA A 611 -40.85 -15.34 13.37
CA ALA A 611 -41.71 -15.32 14.56
C ALA A 611 -41.30 -16.32 15.65
N ASP A 612 -40.55 -17.37 15.29
CA ASP A 612 -40.02 -18.37 16.22
C ASP A 612 -38.68 -17.99 16.87
N GLY A 613 -38.20 -16.76 16.60
CA GLY A 613 -36.95 -16.20 17.07
C GLY A 613 -35.72 -16.56 16.22
N THR A 614 -35.91 -17.19 15.07
CA THR A 614 -34.81 -17.50 14.14
C THR A 614 -34.40 -16.24 13.39
N ILE A 615 -33.12 -15.88 13.45
CA ILE A 615 -32.49 -14.86 12.62
C ILE A 615 -31.81 -15.57 11.45
N VAL A 616 -32.06 -15.10 10.23
CA VAL A 616 -31.37 -15.50 9.00
C VAL A 616 -30.55 -14.32 8.52
N LEU A 617 -29.23 -14.48 8.48
CA LEU A 617 -28.31 -13.48 7.93
C LEU A 617 -28.40 -13.49 6.40
N HIS A 618 -28.39 -12.31 5.80
CA HIS A 618 -28.28 -12.16 4.34
C HIS A 618 -26.89 -11.67 3.99
N ASP A 619 -26.73 -10.38 3.70
CA ASP A 619 -25.47 -9.76 3.29
C ASP A 619 -24.61 -9.45 4.53
N SER A 620 -24.61 -10.32 5.54
CA SER A 620 -23.94 -10.12 6.83
C SER A 620 -23.02 -11.27 7.21
N VAL A 621 -21.91 -10.91 7.84
CA VAL A 621 -21.06 -11.83 8.62
C VAL A 621 -21.25 -11.54 10.11
N SER A 622 -21.23 -12.59 10.94
CA SER A 622 -21.45 -12.53 12.40
C SER A 622 -20.20 -12.88 13.21
#